data_AF-A0A4Q3MF98-F1
#
_entry.id   AF-A0A4Q3MF98-F1
#
_cell.length_a   1.000
_cell.length_b   1.000
_cell.length_c   1.000
_cell.angle_alpha   90.00
_cell.angle_beta   90.00
_cell.angle_gamma   90.00
#
_symmetry.space_group_name_H-M   'P 1'
#
loop_
_entity.id
_entity.type
_entity.pdbx_description
1 polymer ?
#
loop_
_entity_poly.entity_id
_entity_poly.type
_entity_poly.pdbx_seq_one_letter_code
_entity_poly.pdbx_strand_id
1 'polypeptide(L)'
;MMLCRFKGLSGDSAIEKLFKEMFTPGSGGMLEYWHDISLGAVDIDASRVFGWIELDLERKDAALRRDKLIDAAIAATQKAGFDPITGFHKQIAVFTHNFSKDGAPAGADWQDPAWAPFWLDGSADANGRVSAPPHAHSGTFVGHEMGHGFGYEHDLGADLATQYSDRDCIMSAMNVNAFTHPKWNVEFGPTMSFPQLATKNWTLPRRVHTVAKNWMSASTVTTFTLAPMSDQKINASIGAILPSDASAGAWDYYLEYQRPIGWNRGLTSARLVIRRRSGNTGAYLGQVIVPGTVGGKASWSEPSGKVRFEVEKVRTDDRVIKVAVTKVP
;
A
#
# COMPACT_ATOMS: atom_id res chain seq x y z
N MET A 1 13.96 -13.17 -1.38
CA MET A 1 13.00 -13.58 -2.43
C MET A 1 13.54 -14.80 -3.14
N MET A 2 12.69 -15.80 -3.37
CA MET A 2 13.01 -17.06 -4.03
C MET A 2 12.14 -17.17 -5.28
N LEU A 3 12.76 -17.31 -6.45
CA LEU A 3 12.04 -17.61 -7.68
C LEU A 3 11.85 -19.13 -7.75
N CYS A 4 10.61 -19.61 -7.79
CA CYS A 4 10.28 -21.02 -7.61
C CYS A 4 9.57 -21.59 -8.83
N ARG A 5 10.08 -22.72 -9.33
CA ARG A 5 9.43 -23.52 -10.37
C ARG A 5 9.07 -24.88 -9.82
N PHE A 6 7.91 -25.40 -10.19
CA PHE A 6 7.54 -26.77 -9.86
C PHE A 6 8.45 -27.77 -10.56
N LYS A 7 8.55 -28.97 -10.01
CA LYS A 7 9.37 -30.06 -10.51
C LYS A 7 9.16 -30.29 -12.00
N GLY A 8 10.25 -30.30 -12.78
CA GLY A 8 10.21 -30.54 -14.21
C GLY A 8 9.73 -29.36 -15.07
N LEU A 9 9.38 -28.22 -14.47
CA LEU A 9 8.99 -27.01 -15.21
C LEU A 9 10.18 -26.06 -15.40
N SER A 10 10.11 -25.21 -16.42
CA SER A 10 11.08 -24.15 -16.65
C SER A 10 10.79 -22.92 -15.78
N GLY A 11 11.84 -22.15 -15.50
CA GLY A 11 11.67 -20.77 -15.02
C GLY A 11 11.26 -19.83 -16.16
N ASP A 12 11.00 -18.58 -15.79
CA ASP A 12 10.71 -17.49 -16.74
C ASP A 12 11.78 -16.39 -16.61
N SER A 13 12.52 -16.16 -17.69
CA SER A 13 13.60 -15.17 -17.73
C SER A 13 13.12 -13.71 -17.63
N ALA A 14 11.92 -13.41 -18.12
CA ALA A 14 11.33 -12.08 -18.04
C ALA A 14 10.91 -11.77 -16.59
N ILE A 15 10.32 -12.75 -15.91
CA ILE A 15 9.97 -12.63 -14.49
C ILE A 15 11.21 -12.56 -13.60
N GLU A 16 12.25 -13.36 -13.88
CA GLU A 16 13.52 -13.25 -13.17
C GLU A 16 14.15 -11.86 -13.33
N LYS A 17 14.16 -11.34 -14.56
CA LYS A 17 14.65 -9.98 -14.83
C LYS A 17 13.83 -8.93 -14.08
N LEU A 18 12.49 -9.03 -14.13
CA LEU A 18 11.58 -8.13 -13.42
C LEU A 18 11.94 -8.05 -11.92
N PHE A 19 12.01 -9.19 -11.24
CA PHE A 19 12.25 -9.20 -9.80
C PHE A 19 13.67 -8.80 -9.43
N LYS A 20 14.68 -9.22 -10.19
CA LYS A 20 16.06 -8.76 -9.97
C LYS A 20 16.17 -7.25 -10.10
N GLU A 21 15.61 -6.68 -11.17
CA GLU A 21 15.65 -5.24 -11.38
C GLU A 21 14.82 -4.47 -10.34
N MET A 22 13.65 -4.97 -9.95
CA MET A 22 12.78 -4.34 -8.95
C MET A 22 13.44 -4.23 -7.57
N PHE A 23 14.37 -5.13 -7.24
CA PHE A 23 15.15 -5.12 -6.00
C PHE A 23 16.61 -4.68 -6.24
N THR A 24 16.87 -3.89 -7.28
CA THR A 24 18.18 -3.28 -7.55
C THR A 24 18.14 -1.79 -7.22
N PRO A 25 19.11 -1.24 -6.46
CA PRO A 25 19.17 0.18 -6.16
C PRO A 25 19.23 1.05 -7.43
N GLY A 26 18.53 2.19 -7.41
CA GLY A 26 18.40 3.12 -8.53
C GLY A 26 17.45 2.65 -9.64
N SER A 27 16.70 1.57 -9.44
CA SER A 27 15.80 1.03 -10.45
C SER A 27 14.44 1.73 -10.53
N GLY A 28 14.06 2.45 -9.47
CA GLY A 28 12.69 2.93 -9.26
C GLY A 28 11.75 1.79 -8.88
N GLY A 29 12.27 0.79 -8.16
CA GLY A 29 11.58 -0.44 -7.79
C GLY A 29 11.11 -0.44 -6.33
N MET A 30 11.15 -1.62 -5.71
CA MET A 30 10.69 -1.82 -4.33
C MET A 30 11.59 -1.15 -3.30
N LEU A 31 12.90 -1.08 -3.56
CA LEU A 31 13.85 -0.41 -2.67
C LEU A 31 13.49 1.08 -2.52
N GLU A 32 13.38 1.79 -3.64
CA GLU A 32 12.99 3.21 -3.65
C GLU A 32 11.57 3.40 -3.13
N TYR A 33 10.64 2.50 -3.49
CA TYR A 33 9.26 2.57 -3.00
C TYR A 33 9.24 2.58 -1.47
N TRP A 34 9.83 1.57 -0.82
CA TRP A 34 9.80 1.43 0.64
C TRP A 34 10.61 2.50 1.35
N HIS A 35 11.76 2.89 0.79
CA HIS A 35 12.53 4.03 1.30
C HIS A 35 11.67 5.31 1.31
N ASP A 36 11.01 5.63 0.19
CA ASP A 36 10.25 6.86 0.03
C ASP A 36 9.00 6.88 0.92
N ILE A 37 8.20 5.81 0.94
CA ILE A 37 6.94 5.78 1.70
C ILE A 37 7.16 5.66 3.21
N SER A 38 8.26 5.06 3.65
CA SER A 38 8.64 4.99 5.06
C SER A 38 9.38 6.23 5.55
N LEU A 39 9.61 7.21 4.67
CA LEU A 39 10.41 8.41 4.94
C LEU A 39 11.82 8.06 5.45
N GLY A 40 12.41 6.99 4.90
CA GLY A 40 13.72 6.47 5.27
C GLY A 40 13.74 5.61 6.53
N ALA A 41 12.60 5.27 7.13
CA ALA A 41 12.54 4.40 8.31
C ALA A 41 12.79 2.92 7.98
N VAL A 42 12.60 2.52 6.72
CA VAL A 42 12.86 1.17 6.22
C VAL A 42 13.98 1.20 5.20
N ASP A 43 14.96 0.34 5.42
CA ASP A 43 16.00 -0.02 4.47
C ASP A 43 15.87 -1.51 4.14
N ILE A 44 15.73 -1.82 2.86
CA ILE A 44 15.65 -3.18 2.33
C ILE A 44 16.73 -3.46 1.29
N ASP A 45 17.80 -2.65 1.22
CA ASP A 45 18.88 -2.77 0.23
C ASP A 45 19.66 -4.09 0.36
N ALA A 46 19.62 -4.71 1.54
CA ALA A 46 20.19 -6.05 1.76
C ALA A 46 19.32 -7.20 1.23
N SER A 47 18.16 -6.90 0.61
CA SER A 47 17.29 -7.90 0.01
C SER A 47 18.00 -8.67 -1.10
N ARG A 48 17.64 -9.94 -1.26
CA ARG A 48 18.21 -10.81 -2.30
C ARG A 48 17.14 -11.52 -3.10
N VAL A 49 17.40 -11.68 -4.39
CA VAL A 49 16.60 -12.52 -5.30
C VAL A 49 17.44 -13.74 -5.66
N PHE A 50 17.07 -14.89 -5.12
CA PHE A 50 17.62 -16.17 -5.55
C PHE A 50 17.02 -16.54 -6.91
N GLY A 51 17.82 -17.10 -7.82
CA GLY A 51 17.37 -17.53 -9.14
C GLY A 51 16.34 -18.65 -9.08
N TRP A 52 15.95 -19.21 -10.23
CA TRP A 52 14.93 -20.26 -10.29
C TRP A 52 15.33 -21.55 -9.55
N ILE A 53 14.74 -21.74 -8.38
CA ILE A 53 14.83 -22.94 -7.54
C ILE A 53 13.72 -23.90 -7.92
N GLU A 54 14.09 -25.15 -8.23
CA GLU A 54 13.12 -26.22 -8.45
C GLU A 54 12.59 -26.76 -7.12
N LEU A 55 11.28 -26.77 -6.97
CA LEU A 55 10.59 -27.36 -5.83
C LEU A 55 10.55 -28.88 -5.97
N ASP A 56 10.60 -29.62 -4.86
CA ASP A 56 10.29 -31.06 -4.84
C ASP A 56 8.78 -31.33 -4.80
N LEU A 57 8.02 -30.52 -5.55
CA LEU A 57 6.58 -30.64 -5.73
C LEU A 57 6.27 -30.54 -7.22
N GLU A 58 5.49 -31.47 -7.74
CA GLU A 58 4.85 -31.30 -9.03
C GLU A 58 3.70 -30.30 -8.89
N ARG A 59 3.42 -29.55 -9.95
CA ARG A 59 2.39 -28.50 -9.91
C ARG A 59 1.01 -29.05 -9.54
N LYS A 60 0.65 -30.22 -10.05
CA LYS A 60 -0.62 -30.92 -9.74
C LYS A 60 -0.82 -31.24 -8.25
N ASP A 61 0.27 -31.33 -7.50
CA ASP A 61 0.26 -31.65 -6.07
C ASP A 61 0.35 -30.37 -5.21
N ALA A 62 0.41 -29.20 -5.85
CA ALA A 62 0.60 -27.89 -5.22
C ALA A 62 -0.72 -27.18 -4.87
N ALA A 63 -1.87 -27.87 -4.83
CA ALA A 63 -3.13 -27.35 -4.27
C ALA A 63 -3.04 -27.21 -2.74
N LEU A 64 -1.97 -26.56 -2.29
CA LEU A 64 -1.56 -26.41 -0.92
C LEU A 64 -1.90 -25.01 -0.45
N ARG A 65 -2.07 -24.88 0.86
CA ARG A 65 -2.16 -23.58 1.51
C ARG A 65 -0.88 -22.76 1.27
N ARG A 66 -1.02 -21.44 1.19
CA ARG A 66 0.07 -20.48 0.97
C ARG A 66 1.31 -20.72 1.84
N ASP A 67 1.11 -21.01 3.13
CA ASP A 67 2.19 -21.27 4.09
C ASP A 67 3.04 -22.47 3.69
N LYS A 68 2.41 -23.51 3.12
CA LYS A 68 3.10 -24.73 2.67
C LYS A 68 3.87 -24.53 1.37
N LEU A 69 3.38 -23.69 0.46
CA LEU A 69 4.13 -23.31 -0.74
C LEU A 69 5.39 -22.52 -0.37
N ILE A 70 5.29 -21.63 0.61
CA ILE A 70 6.43 -20.85 1.11
C ILE A 70 7.43 -21.77 1.84
N ASP A 71 6.95 -22.67 2.71
CA ASP A 71 7.81 -23.64 3.40
C ASP A 71 8.55 -24.54 2.40
N ALA A 72 7.85 -25.00 1.34
CA ALA A 72 8.47 -25.77 0.25
C ALA A 72 9.53 -24.97 -0.51
N ALA A 73 9.29 -23.68 -0.78
CA ALA A 73 10.26 -22.79 -1.40
C ALA A 73 11.52 -22.61 -0.54
N ILE A 74 11.35 -22.42 0.77
CA ILE A 74 12.46 -22.32 1.73
C ILE A 74 13.28 -23.60 1.73
N ALA A 75 12.64 -24.76 1.89
CA ALA A 75 13.31 -26.05 1.93
C ALA A 75 14.06 -26.35 0.63
N ALA A 76 13.46 -26.06 -0.53
CA ALA A 76 14.11 -26.22 -1.83
C ALA A 76 15.32 -25.30 -1.99
N THR A 77 15.22 -24.06 -1.52
CA THR A 77 16.32 -23.08 -1.58
C THR A 77 17.49 -23.50 -0.69
N GLN A 78 17.21 -24.02 0.51
CA GLN A 78 18.20 -24.62 1.40
C GLN A 78 18.87 -25.85 0.80
N LYS A 79 18.10 -26.74 0.18
CA LYS A 79 18.62 -27.91 -0.54
C LYS A 79 19.53 -27.53 -1.73
N ALA A 80 19.27 -26.37 -2.35
CA ALA A 80 20.11 -25.80 -3.40
C ALA A 80 21.40 -25.13 -2.87
N GLY A 81 21.64 -25.13 -1.56
CA GLY A 81 22.84 -24.60 -0.93
C GLY A 81 22.80 -23.12 -0.57
N PHE A 82 21.63 -22.48 -0.64
CA PHE A 82 21.43 -21.10 -0.21
C PHE A 82 20.77 -21.02 1.17
N ASP A 83 21.01 -19.93 1.90
CA ASP A 83 20.32 -19.64 3.15
C ASP A 83 19.31 -18.50 2.95
N PRO A 84 18.00 -18.78 2.81
CA PRO A 84 16.96 -17.77 2.65
C PRO A 84 16.41 -17.23 3.98
N ILE A 85 16.95 -17.70 5.12
CA ILE A 85 16.46 -17.39 6.46
C ILE A 85 17.44 -16.48 7.21
N THR A 86 18.70 -16.87 7.32
CA THR A 86 19.66 -16.13 8.15
C THR A 86 19.94 -14.75 7.55
N GLY A 87 19.74 -13.70 8.35
CA GLY A 87 19.90 -12.31 7.91
C GLY A 87 18.72 -11.73 7.12
N PHE A 88 17.61 -12.47 6.96
CA PHE A 88 16.41 -11.98 6.28
C PHE A 88 15.21 -11.94 7.23
N HIS A 89 14.46 -10.83 7.19
CA HIS A 89 13.28 -10.65 8.06
C HIS A 89 12.04 -11.40 7.55
N LYS A 90 11.86 -11.46 6.23
CA LYS A 90 10.68 -12.05 5.56
C LYS A 90 11.07 -12.70 4.24
N GLN A 91 10.26 -13.66 3.81
CA GLN A 91 10.46 -14.43 2.58
C GLN A 91 9.33 -14.12 1.59
N ILE A 92 9.70 -14.04 0.31
CA ILE A 92 8.77 -13.93 -0.83
C ILE A 92 9.09 -15.09 -1.75
N ALA A 93 8.13 -15.97 -1.99
CA ALA A 93 8.22 -17.08 -2.94
C ALA A 93 7.42 -16.73 -4.20
N VAL A 94 8.10 -16.62 -5.33
CA VAL A 94 7.50 -16.26 -6.63
C VAL A 94 7.28 -17.52 -7.44
N PHE A 95 6.08 -17.75 -7.96
CA PHE A 95 5.72 -18.95 -8.71
C PHE A 95 5.38 -18.62 -10.17
N THR A 96 5.55 -19.60 -11.06
CA THR A 96 5.31 -19.45 -12.50
C THR A 96 3.86 -19.70 -12.95
N HIS A 97 2.97 -20.14 -12.05
CA HIS A 97 1.62 -20.56 -12.42
C HIS A 97 0.56 -20.03 -11.44
N ASN A 98 -0.63 -19.73 -11.94
CA ASN A 98 -1.79 -19.34 -11.12
C ASN A 98 -2.58 -20.55 -10.59
N PHE A 99 -2.37 -21.74 -11.18
CA PHE A 99 -3.15 -22.93 -10.86
C PHE A 99 -2.28 -24.16 -10.66
N SER A 100 -2.63 -24.98 -9.68
CA SER A 100 -2.02 -26.29 -9.43
C SER A 100 -2.38 -27.30 -10.53
N LYS A 101 -3.51 -27.14 -11.22
CA LYS A 101 -3.95 -28.05 -12.28
C LYS A 101 -3.86 -27.41 -13.68
N ASP A 102 -3.61 -28.24 -14.68
CA ASP A 102 -3.74 -27.86 -16.10
C ASP A 102 -5.18 -27.64 -16.56
N GLY A 103 -5.30 -26.92 -17.67
CA GLY A 103 -6.54 -26.76 -18.43
C GLY A 103 -7.42 -25.61 -17.97
N ALA A 104 -6.95 -24.75 -17.05
CA ALA A 104 -7.66 -23.53 -16.69
C ALA A 104 -7.86 -22.67 -17.95
N PRO A 105 -9.12 -22.29 -18.28
CA PRO A 105 -9.37 -21.45 -19.44
C PRO A 105 -8.72 -20.09 -19.25
N ALA A 106 -8.45 -19.39 -20.36
CA ALA A 106 -8.02 -18.01 -20.31
C ALA A 106 -9.07 -17.18 -19.56
N GLY A 107 -8.63 -16.39 -18.58
CA GLY A 107 -9.51 -15.59 -17.72
C GLY A 107 -10.14 -16.35 -16.54
N ALA A 108 -9.82 -17.64 -16.34
CA ALA A 108 -10.19 -18.32 -15.10
C ALA A 108 -9.62 -17.56 -13.90
N ASP A 109 -10.45 -17.42 -12.86
CA ASP A 109 -10.09 -16.79 -11.60
C ASP A 109 -10.48 -17.69 -10.43
N TRP A 110 -10.17 -17.21 -9.22
CA TRP A 110 -10.47 -17.92 -7.98
C TRP A 110 -11.97 -17.92 -7.62
N GLN A 111 -12.79 -17.08 -8.25
CA GLN A 111 -14.22 -17.00 -8.04
C GLN A 111 -14.98 -18.07 -8.83
N ASP A 112 -14.40 -18.60 -9.92
CA ASP A 112 -14.93 -19.76 -10.62
C ASP A 112 -14.88 -21.01 -9.73
N PRO A 113 -16.04 -21.57 -9.28
CA PRO A 113 -16.06 -22.71 -8.38
C PRO A 113 -15.41 -23.97 -8.96
N ALA A 114 -15.30 -24.10 -10.29
CA ALA A 114 -14.63 -25.23 -10.94
C ALA A 114 -13.10 -25.16 -10.79
N TRP A 115 -12.55 -23.94 -10.66
CA TRP A 115 -11.11 -23.70 -10.61
C TRP A 115 -10.61 -23.22 -9.25
N ALA A 116 -11.48 -22.68 -8.39
CA ALA A 116 -11.15 -22.21 -7.06
C ALA A 116 -10.33 -23.21 -6.21
N PRO A 117 -10.63 -24.53 -6.20
CA PRO A 117 -9.83 -25.50 -5.43
C PRO A 117 -8.39 -25.68 -5.93
N PHE A 118 -8.10 -25.24 -7.16
CA PHE A 118 -6.80 -25.35 -7.80
C PHE A 118 -6.07 -24.00 -7.87
N TRP A 119 -6.68 -22.90 -7.41
CA TRP A 119 -6.05 -21.59 -7.41
C TRP A 119 -4.85 -21.58 -6.46
N LEU A 120 -3.71 -21.14 -6.97
CA LEU A 120 -2.54 -20.84 -6.17
C LEU A 120 -2.72 -19.42 -5.65
N ASP A 121 -3.11 -19.34 -4.39
CA ASP A 121 -3.39 -18.08 -3.71
C ASP A 121 -2.13 -17.21 -3.60
N GLY A 122 -2.23 -15.96 -4.04
CA GLY A 122 -1.20 -14.95 -3.89
C GLY A 122 -1.56 -14.06 -2.72
N SER A 123 -0.85 -14.22 -1.60
CA SER A 123 -0.99 -13.35 -0.43
C SER A 123 0.11 -13.64 0.61
N ALA A 124 0.25 -12.79 1.62
CA ALA A 124 1.06 -12.99 2.81
C ALA A 124 0.39 -13.98 3.78
N ASP A 125 1.17 -14.79 4.47
CA ASP A 125 0.69 -15.57 5.60
C ASP A 125 0.66 -14.76 6.90
N ALA A 126 0.23 -15.38 8.01
CA ALA A 126 0.16 -14.74 9.32
C ALA A 126 1.54 -14.27 9.86
N ASN A 127 2.64 -14.70 9.24
CA ASN A 127 3.99 -14.28 9.56
C ASN A 127 4.51 -13.21 8.59
N GLY A 128 3.70 -12.72 7.65
CA GLY A 128 4.10 -11.73 6.65
C GLY A 128 5.03 -12.30 5.57
N ARG A 129 5.02 -13.62 5.35
CA ARG A 129 5.75 -14.29 4.26
C ARG A 129 4.83 -14.39 3.05
N VAL A 130 5.34 -14.10 1.87
CA VAL A 130 4.53 -13.87 0.67
C VAL A 130 4.61 -15.04 -0.31
N SER A 131 3.47 -15.43 -0.85
CA SER A 131 3.35 -16.24 -2.06
C SER A 131 2.93 -15.36 -3.23
N ALA A 132 3.68 -15.40 -4.33
CA ALA A 132 3.52 -14.51 -5.49
C ALA A 132 3.40 -15.32 -6.79
N PRO A 133 2.22 -15.92 -7.07
CA PRO A 133 1.86 -16.48 -8.39
C PRO A 133 1.77 -15.38 -9.48
N PRO A 134 1.62 -15.71 -10.77
CA PRO A 134 1.64 -14.74 -11.88
C PRO A 134 0.73 -13.52 -11.74
N HIS A 135 -0.49 -13.67 -11.22
CA HIS A 135 -1.40 -12.53 -10.99
C HIS A 135 -0.87 -11.54 -9.93
N ALA A 136 0.14 -11.95 -9.16
CA ALA A 136 0.81 -11.19 -8.12
C ALA A 136 2.17 -10.61 -8.57
N HIS A 137 2.54 -10.72 -9.85
CA HIS A 137 3.82 -10.21 -10.38
C HIS A 137 3.76 -8.72 -10.72
N SER A 138 3.32 -7.89 -9.76
CA SER A 138 3.31 -6.43 -9.87
C SER A 138 3.96 -5.77 -8.65
N GLY A 139 4.44 -4.53 -8.82
CA GLY A 139 5.00 -3.76 -7.71
C GLY A 139 3.93 -3.38 -6.68
N THR A 140 2.70 -3.11 -7.12
CA THR A 140 1.55 -2.87 -6.21
C THR A 140 1.27 -4.09 -5.35
N PHE A 141 1.23 -5.29 -5.93
CA PHE A 141 1.02 -6.53 -5.18
C PHE A 141 2.14 -6.81 -4.21
N VAL A 142 3.38 -6.83 -4.70
CA VAL A 142 4.54 -7.12 -3.86
C VAL A 142 4.67 -6.08 -2.75
N GLY A 143 4.43 -4.81 -3.04
CA GLY A 143 4.41 -3.73 -2.04
C GLY A 143 3.26 -3.87 -1.04
N HIS A 144 2.08 -4.32 -1.44
CA HIS A 144 0.99 -4.61 -0.50
C HIS A 144 1.38 -5.71 0.50
N GLU A 145 1.87 -6.84 -0.02
CA GLU A 145 2.19 -8.00 0.82
C GLU A 145 3.43 -7.79 1.69
N MET A 146 4.41 -7.02 1.20
CA MET A 146 5.52 -6.55 2.04
C MET A 146 5.02 -5.66 3.19
N GLY A 147 3.92 -4.92 2.99
CA GLY A 147 3.25 -4.17 4.06
C GLY A 147 2.78 -5.07 5.20
N HIS A 148 2.19 -6.23 4.91
CA HIS A 148 1.89 -7.25 5.93
C HIS A 148 3.16 -7.78 6.60
N GLY A 149 4.26 -7.92 5.84
CA GLY A 149 5.60 -8.20 6.36
C GLY A 149 6.06 -7.22 7.45
N PHE A 150 5.66 -5.94 7.35
CA PHE A 150 5.93 -4.89 8.34
C PHE A 150 4.82 -4.76 9.42
N GLY A 151 3.81 -5.63 9.37
CA GLY A 151 2.70 -5.68 10.31
C GLY A 151 1.66 -4.59 10.08
N TYR A 152 1.44 -4.19 8.83
CA TYR A 152 0.29 -3.39 8.43
C TYR A 152 -0.91 -4.29 8.15
N GLU A 153 -2.10 -3.77 8.43
CA GLU A 153 -3.38 -4.41 8.16
C GLU A 153 -4.05 -3.74 6.96
N HIS A 154 -5.11 -4.34 6.41
CA HIS A 154 -5.85 -3.70 5.32
C HIS A 154 -6.48 -2.38 5.75
N ASP A 155 -6.49 -1.39 4.85
CA ASP A 155 -7.27 -0.17 5.07
C ASP A 155 -8.77 -0.46 4.91
N LEU A 156 -9.57 0.23 5.73
CA LEU A 156 -10.99 -0.01 5.88
C LEU A 156 -11.84 1.07 5.20
N GLY A 157 -13.11 0.75 4.97
CA GLY A 157 -14.13 1.70 4.58
C GLY A 157 -14.63 2.53 5.77
N ALA A 158 -15.49 3.50 5.48
CA ALA A 158 -16.08 4.36 6.51
C ALA A 158 -16.88 3.57 7.57
N ASP A 159 -17.37 2.39 7.20
CA ASP A 159 -18.08 1.43 8.06
C ASP A 159 -17.17 0.70 9.08
N LEU A 160 -15.85 0.88 8.98
CA LEU A 160 -14.82 0.19 9.79
C LEU A 160 -14.80 -1.33 9.66
N ALA A 161 -15.43 -1.89 8.63
CA ALA A 161 -15.55 -3.33 8.45
C ALA A 161 -15.10 -3.76 7.07
N THR A 162 -15.48 -3.01 6.04
CA THR A 162 -15.15 -3.35 4.66
C THR A 162 -13.66 -3.11 4.41
N GLN A 163 -12.91 -4.19 4.17
CA GLN A 163 -11.49 -4.11 3.82
C GLN A 163 -11.31 -3.61 2.38
N TYR A 164 -10.10 -3.14 2.06
CA TYR A 164 -9.71 -2.75 0.70
C TYR A 164 -10.53 -1.58 0.11
N SER A 165 -10.93 -0.65 0.96
CA SER A 165 -11.84 0.44 0.60
C SER A 165 -11.15 1.81 0.39
N ASP A 166 -9.84 1.89 0.62
CA ASP A 166 -9.07 3.10 0.40
C ASP A 166 -8.21 2.97 -0.86
N ARG A 167 -8.74 3.44 -2.00
CA ARG A 167 -8.04 3.38 -3.29
C ARG A 167 -6.75 4.22 -3.33
N ASP A 168 -6.53 5.07 -2.34
CA ASP A 168 -5.40 5.99 -2.25
C ASP A 168 -4.32 5.48 -1.29
N CYS A 169 -4.42 4.22 -0.86
CA CYS A 169 -3.43 3.51 -0.04
C CYS A 169 -3.10 2.12 -0.60
N ILE A 170 -1.81 1.76 -0.64
CA ILE A 170 -1.38 0.43 -1.05
C ILE A 170 -1.99 -0.69 -0.19
N MET A 171 -2.36 -0.42 1.07
CA MET A 171 -2.98 -1.42 1.96
C MET A 171 -4.44 -1.75 1.60
N SER A 172 -4.95 -1.25 0.46
CA SER A 172 -6.21 -1.71 -0.15
C SER A 172 -6.03 -2.67 -1.34
N ALA A 173 -4.87 -3.32 -1.42
CA ALA A 173 -4.54 -4.37 -2.38
C ALA A 173 -4.75 -3.93 -3.85
N MET A 174 -5.30 -4.82 -4.70
CA MET A 174 -5.37 -4.60 -6.15
C MET A 174 -6.53 -3.68 -6.57
N ASN A 175 -7.32 -3.15 -5.63
CA ASN A 175 -8.38 -2.19 -5.89
C ASN A 175 -7.91 -0.77 -5.54
N VAL A 176 -6.79 -0.34 -6.11
CA VAL A 176 -6.14 0.95 -5.81
C VAL A 176 -5.88 1.77 -7.07
N ASN A 177 -5.64 3.06 -6.89
CA ASN A 177 -5.25 3.97 -7.96
C ASN A 177 -3.75 3.80 -8.31
N ALA A 178 -3.40 2.60 -8.80
CA ALA A 178 -2.06 2.27 -9.26
C ALA A 178 -1.74 2.94 -10.62
N PHE A 179 -0.48 2.90 -11.02
CA PHE A 179 -0.05 3.27 -12.36
C PHE A 179 0.74 2.13 -13.01
N THR A 180 0.78 2.09 -14.33
CA THR A 180 1.65 1.18 -15.08
C THR A 180 3.08 1.72 -15.10
N HIS A 181 4.03 0.98 -14.53
CA HIS A 181 5.43 1.38 -14.48
C HIS A 181 6.06 1.32 -15.89
N PRO A 182 6.65 2.43 -16.40
CA PRO A 182 7.06 2.53 -17.80
C PRO A 182 8.19 1.56 -18.17
N LYS A 183 8.99 1.12 -17.19
CA LYS A 183 10.09 0.17 -17.42
C LYS A 183 9.63 -1.29 -17.56
N TRP A 184 8.63 -1.69 -16.78
CA TRP A 184 8.26 -3.10 -16.62
C TRP A 184 6.86 -3.42 -17.13
N ASN A 185 6.06 -2.40 -17.46
CA ASN A 185 4.67 -2.55 -17.88
C ASN A 185 3.80 -3.34 -16.89
N VAL A 186 4.04 -3.15 -15.59
CA VAL A 186 3.25 -3.72 -14.48
C VAL A 186 2.84 -2.63 -13.50
N GLU A 187 1.83 -2.89 -12.68
CA GLU A 187 1.27 -1.92 -11.74
C GLU A 187 2.22 -1.62 -10.56
N PHE A 188 2.27 -0.34 -10.17
CA PHE A 188 2.96 0.16 -8.98
C PHE A 188 2.12 1.26 -8.30
N GLY A 189 2.35 1.45 -6.99
CA GLY A 189 1.65 2.44 -6.16
C GLY A 189 0.25 1.99 -5.73
N PRO A 190 -0.52 2.87 -5.05
CA PRO A 190 -0.16 4.22 -4.58
C PRO A 190 0.77 4.17 -3.36
N THR A 191 0.98 5.29 -2.68
CA THR A 191 1.69 5.33 -1.39
C THR A 191 0.90 4.65 -0.26
N MET A 192 1.50 4.60 0.93
CA MET A 192 0.80 4.22 2.15
C MET A 192 0.04 5.40 2.76
N SER A 193 -1.09 5.15 3.42
CA SER A 193 -1.91 6.19 4.03
C SER A 193 -1.25 6.76 5.29
N PHE A 194 -1.49 8.05 5.55
CA PHE A 194 -0.99 8.70 6.76
C PHE A 194 -1.30 7.97 8.09
N PRO A 195 -2.53 7.48 8.37
CA PRO A 195 -2.79 6.73 9.61
C PRO A 195 -1.97 5.45 9.73
N GLN A 196 -1.72 4.73 8.63
CA GLN A 196 -0.85 3.54 8.63
C GLN A 196 0.57 3.93 9.04
N LEU A 197 1.17 4.93 8.39
CA LEU A 197 2.52 5.39 8.75
C LEU A 197 2.60 5.87 10.21
N ALA A 198 1.53 6.50 10.70
CA ALA A 198 1.42 6.91 12.10
C ALA A 198 1.41 5.72 13.07
N THR A 199 0.88 4.55 12.70
CA THR A 199 0.88 3.37 13.59
C THR A 199 2.27 2.80 13.82
N LYS A 200 3.20 3.02 12.89
CA LYS A 200 4.61 2.58 12.99
C LYS A 200 5.58 3.69 13.38
N ASN A 201 5.08 4.89 13.68
CA ASN A 201 5.90 6.09 13.89
C ASN A 201 6.81 6.40 12.68
N TRP A 202 6.42 6.02 11.46
CA TRP A 202 7.10 6.38 10.21
C TRP A 202 6.63 7.73 9.67
N THR A 203 6.29 8.61 10.61
CA THR A 203 5.93 10.00 10.31
C THR A 203 7.09 10.87 10.76
N LEU A 204 7.24 12.05 10.15
CA LEU A 204 8.16 13.08 10.67
C LEU A 204 7.39 13.89 11.72
N PRO A 205 7.50 13.63 13.04
CA PRO A 205 6.54 14.17 14.01
C PRO A 205 6.53 15.70 14.05
N ARG A 206 7.69 16.32 13.79
CA ARG A 206 7.85 17.79 13.67
C ARG A 206 7.11 18.39 12.48
N ARG A 207 6.70 17.59 11.50
CA ARG A 207 5.93 17.98 10.32
C ARG A 207 4.49 17.47 10.36
N VAL A 208 4.02 16.94 11.49
CA VAL A 208 2.60 16.62 11.70
C VAL A 208 1.95 17.79 12.43
N HIS A 209 0.87 18.32 11.87
CA HIS A 209 0.07 19.35 12.53
C HIS A 209 -0.98 18.71 13.44
N THR A 210 -0.83 18.87 14.76
CA THR A 210 -1.86 18.41 15.71
C THR A 210 -2.75 19.58 16.09
N VAL A 211 -4.05 19.47 15.80
CA VAL A 211 -5.03 20.51 16.12
C VAL A 211 -5.47 20.39 17.58
N ALA A 212 -5.58 21.52 18.26
CA ALA A 212 -6.06 21.58 19.64
C ALA A 212 -7.55 21.19 19.73
N LYS A 213 -7.94 20.38 20.73
CA LYS A 213 -9.30 19.83 20.91
C LYS A 213 -10.44 20.84 20.88
N ASN A 214 -10.17 22.11 21.20
CA ASN A 214 -11.17 23.17 21.16
C ASN A 214 -11.65 23.50 19.73
N TRP A 215 -11.05 22.94 18.68
CA TRP A 215 -11.57 23.07 17.30
C TRP A 215 -13.00 22.53 17.14
N MET A 216 -13.43 21.61 18.02
CA MET A 216 -14.79 21.07 18.07
C MET A 216 -15.80 21.97 18.82
N SER A 217 -15.40 23.18 19.22
CA SER A 217 -16.35 24.21 19.67
C SER A 217 -17.09 24.80 18.48
N ALA A 218 -18.40 25.03 18.64
CA ALA A 218 -19.22 25.58 17.56
C ALA A 218 -18.65 26.93 17.08
N SER A 219 -18.63 27.14 15.77
CA SER A 219 -18.15 28.38 15.09
C SER A 219 -16.63 28.58 15.03
N THR A 220 -15.81 27.64 15.51
CA THR A 220 -14.36 27.72 15.30
C THR A 220 -13.98 27.16 13.92
N VAL A 221 -13.43 28.02 13.05
CA VAL A 221 -12.75 27.57 11.82
C VAL A 221 -11.27 27.40 12.13
N THR A 222 -10.78 26.17 12.06
CA THR A 222 -9.35 25.90 12.19
C THR A 222 -8.71 25.83 10.81
N THR A 223 -7.64 26.59 10.60
CA THR A 223 -6.92 26.60 9.32
C THR A 223 -5.44 26.31 9.49
N PHE A 224 -4.86 25.59 8.53
CA PHE A 224 -3.44 25.26 8.45
C PHE A 224 -3.08 24.93 7.00
N THR A 225 -1.78 24.74 6.73
CA THR A 225 -1.29 24.35 5.40
C THR A 225 -0.75 22.93 5.40
N LEU A 226 -1.01 22.19 4.34
CA LEU A 226 -0.47 20.86 4.11
C LEU A 226 0.33 20.80 2.81
N ALA A 227 1.43 20.06 2.86
CA ALA A 227 2.19 19.58 1.72
C ALA A 227 1.99 18.07 1.57
N PRO A 228 2.20 17.50 0.37
CA PRO A 228 2.13 16.06 0.21
C PRO A 228 3.29 15.39 0.95
N MET A 229 3.06 14.18 1.43
CA MET A 229 4.03 13.47 2.26
C MET A 229 5.34 13.17 1.53
N SER A 230 5.26 12.96 0.21
CA SER A 230 6.43 12.79 -0.66
C SER A 230 7.27 14.06 -0.83
N ASP A 231 6.77 15.24 -0.46
CA ASP A 231 7.52 16.50 -0.53
C ASP A 231 8.25 16.79 0.79
N GLN A 232 9.38 16.10 0.96
CA GLN A 232 10.23 16.26 2.13
C GLN A 232 10.97 17.61 2.17
N LYS A 233 11.04 18.34 1.05
CA LYS A 233 11.85 19.57 0.90
C LYS A 233 11.09 20.86 1.24
N ILE A 234 9.77 20.83 1.29
CA ILE A 234 8.97 22.02 1.59
C ILE A 234 8.77 22.22 3.09
N ASN A 235 8.88 23.46 3.57
CA ASN A 235 8.65 23.79 4.97
C ASN A 235 7.14 23.95 5.26
N ALA A 236 6.41 22.84 5.27
CA ALA A 236 4.99 22.76 5.62
C ALA A 236 4.69 21.42 6.30
N SER A 237 3.54 21.31 6.97
CA SER A 237 3.12 20.02 7.55
C SER A 237 2.79 19.00 6.46
N ILE A 238 3.18 17.74 6.64
CA ILE A 238 2.92 16.62 5.71
C ILE A 238 1.64 15.83 6.02
N GLY A 239 1.01 16.15 7.15
CA GLY A 239 -0.25 15.58 7.58
C GLY A 239 -0.80 16.39 8.75
N ALA A 240 -2.08 16.20 9.05
CA ALA A 240 -2.71 16.76 10.24
C ALA A 240 -3.52 15.71 10.99
N ILE A 241 -3.51 15.83 12.32
CA ILE A 241 -4.30 15.02 13.24
C ILE A 241 -5.30 15.95 13.95
N LEU A 242 -6.59 15.66 13.81
CA LEU A 242 -7.66 16.44 14.44
C LEU A 242 -8.44 15.54 15.39
N PRO A 243 -8.35 15.76 16.71
CA PRO A 243 -9.04 14.91 17.66
C PRO A 243 -10.55 15.12 17.61
N SER A 244 -11.34 14.04 17.49
CA SER A 244 -12.79 14.10 17.55
C SER A 244 -13.28 14.36 18.97
N ASP A 245 -14.55 14.74 19.08
CA ASP A 245 -15.24 14.80 20.37
C ASP A 245 -15.36 13.39 20.97
N ALA A 246 -15.02 13.25 22.26
CA ALA A 246 -15.03 11.97 22.97
C ALA A 246 -16.44 11.42 23.23
N SER A 247 -17.48 12.27 23.14
CA SER A 247 -18.88 11.89 23.40
C SER A 247 -19.45 10.87 22.41
N ALA A 248 -18.81 10.64 21.26
CA ALA A 248 -19.20 9.66 20.25
C ALA A 248 -18.24 8.45 20.14
N GLY A 249 -17.42 8.23 21.18
CA GLY A 249 -16.25 7.34 21.12
C GLY A 249 -15.08 8.13 20.53
N ALA A 250 -14.04 8.39 21.33
CA ALA A 250 -12.92 9.23 20.91
C ALA A 250 -12.12 8.58 19.77
N TRP A 251 -11.94 9.29 18.66
CA TRP A 251 -11.03 8.94 17.58
C TRP A 251 -10.45 10.22 16.96
N ASP A 252 -9.47 10.12 16.06
CA ASP A 252 -8.86 11.28 15.42
C ASP A 252 -9.06 11.22 13.90
N TYR A 253 -9.30 12.37 13.27
CA TYR A 253 -9.16 12.51 11.82
C TYR A 253 -7.68 12.61 11.47
N TYR A 254 -7.33 11.93 10.39
CA TYR A 254 -6.03 11.99 9.74
C TYR A 254 -6.22 12.59 8.37
N LEU A 255 -5.59 13.74 8.14
CA LEU A 255 -5.67 14.46 6.89
C LEU A 255 -4.35 14.37 6.13
N GLU A 256 -4.42 14.01 4.86
CA GLU A 256 -3.28 13.85 3.97
C GLU A 256 -3.53 14.58 2.66
N TYR A 257 -2.59 15.42 2.24
CA TYR A 257 -2.63 15.99 0.90
C TYR A 257 -1.91 15.06 -0.08
N GLN A 258 -2.57 14.63 -1.15
CA GLN A 258 -1.99 13.77 -2.18
C GLN A 258 -2.00 14.45 -3.56
N ARG A 259 -1.00 14.12 -4.36
CA ARG A 259 -0.81 14.64 -5.72
C ARG A 259 -0.58 13.49 -6.71
N PRO A 260 -1.02 13.65 -7.98
CA PRO A 260 -0.82 12.66 -9.03
C PRO A 260 0.63 12.66 -9.56
N ILE A 261 1.61 12.45 -8.67
CA ILE A 261 3.04 12.43 -8.98
C ILE A 261 3.75 11.31 -8.22
N GLY A 262 4.94 10.91 -8.68
CA GLY A 262 5.74 9.87 -8.04
C GLY A 262 4.95 8.55 -7.90
N TRP A 263 4.95 7.98 -6.70
CA TRP A 263 4.20 6.76 -6.38
C TRP A 263 2.67 6.92 -6.46
N ASN A 264 2.16 8.16 -6.42
CA ASN A 264 0.74 8.47 -6.53
C ASN A 264 0.31 8.90 -7.93
N ARG A 265 1.15 8.71 -8.97
CA ARG A 265 0.81 9.15 -10.34
C ARG A 265 -0.36 8.41 -11.00
N GLY A 266 -0.90 7.37 -10.35
CA GLY A 266 -2.16 6.73 -10.75
C GLY A 266 -3.42 7.53 -10.36
N LEU A 267 -3.27 8.52 -9.47
CA LEU A 267 -4.38 9.42 -9.11
C LEU A 267 -4.77 10.30 -10.30
N THR A 268 -6.07 10.58 -10.43
CA THR A 268 -6.60 11.47 -11.49
C THR A 268 -6.48 12.96 -11.16
N SER A 269 -6.29 13.30 -9.88
CA SER A 269 -6.31 14.68 -9.40
C SER A 269 -5.66 14.81 -8.03
N ALA A 270 -5.12 16.01 -7.74
CA ALA A 270 -4.65 16.35 -6.41
C ALA A 270 -5.85 16.50 -5.45
N ARG A 271 -5.70 16.02 -4.22
CA ARG A 271 -6.82 15.86 -3.28
C ARG A 271 -6.36 15.88 -1.83
N LEU A 272 -7.20 16.42 -0.95
CA LEU A 272 -7.11 16.15 0.48
C LEU A 272 -7.86 14.85 0.75
N VAL A 273 -7.21 13.85 1.32
CA VAL A 273 -7.83 12.61 1.77
C VAL A 273 -8.11 12.70 3.27
N ILE A 274 -9.33 12.33 3.66
CA ILE A 274 -9.80 12.33 5.04
C ILE A 274 -9.95 10.89 5.49
N ARG A 275 -9.25 10.55 6.57
CA ARG A 275 -9.28 9.23 7.18
C ARG A 275 -9.51 9.33 8.68
N ARG A 276 -9.81 8.20 9.30
CA ARG A 276 -9.61 8.01 10.74
C ARG A 276 -8.77 6.77 10.99
N ARG A 277 -8.22 6.66 12.20
CA ARG A 277 -7.57 5.42 12.65
C ARG A 277 -8.61 4.48 13.27
N SER A 278 -8.52 3.20 12.94
CA SER A 278 -9.29 2.12 13.55
C SER A 278 -8.31 1.03 13.99
N GLY A 279 -8.07 0.89 15.30
CA GLY A 279 -7.06 -0.01 15.82
C GLY A 279 -5.67 0.26 15.23
N ASN A 280 -5.13 -0.70 14.47
CA ASN A 280 -3.81 -0.60 13.83
C ASN A 280 -3.84 -0.20 12.35
N THR A 281 -4.99 0.25 11.83
CA THR A 281 -5.16 0.58 10.41
C THR A 281 -5.87 1.93 10.18
N GLY A 282 -5.87 2.38 8.93
CA GLY A 282 -6.65 3.52 8.46
C GLY A 282 -8.06 3.10 8.01
N ALA A 283 -8.99 4.04 8.10
CA ALA A 283 -10.31 3.94 7.49
C ALA A 283 -10.58 5.18 6.64
N TYR A 284 -10.89 4.98 5.36
CA TYR A 284 -11.21 6.04 4.42
C TYR A 284 -12.60 6.62 4.72
N LEU A 285 -12.67 7.93 4.91
CA LEU A 285 -13.93 8.64 5.16
C LEU A 285 -14.39 9.41 3.93
N GLY A 286 -13.46 10.03 3.21
CA GLY A 286 -13.77 10.84 2.04
C GLY A 286 -12.58 11.64 1.53
N GLN A 287 -12.85 12.53 0.57
CA GLN A 287 -11.84 13.36 -0.05
C GLN A 287 -12.39 14.73 -0.49
N VAL A 288 -11.51 15.70 -0.64
CA VAL A 288 -11.79 16.97 -1.33
C VAL A 288 -10.82 17.12 -2.50
N ILE A 289 -11.34 17.23 -3.72
CA ILE A 289 -10.50 17.50 -4.90
C ILE A 289 -10.01 18.95 -4.83
N VAL A 290 -8.70 19.13 -5.00
CA VAL A 290 -8.09 20.46 -4.99
C VAL A 290 -8.49 21.20 -6.29
N PRO A 291 -9.01 22.44 -6.19
CA PRO A 291 -9.39 23.23 -7.36
C PRO A 291 -8.22 23.50 -8.31
N GLY A 292 -8.52 23.63 -9.61
CA GLY A 292 -7.49 23.87 -10.63
C GLY A 292 -6.83 25.26 -10.55
N THR A 293 -7.52 26.26 -10.01
CA THR A 293 -7.11 27.66 -9.98
C THR A 293 -6.66 28.11 -8.58
N VAL A 294 -5.64 28.96 -8.51
CA VAL A 294 -5.22 29.60 -7.24
C VAL A 294 -6.34 30.47 -6.70
N GLY A 295 -6.58 30.39 -5.39
CA GLY A 295 -7.72 30.99 -4.68
C GLY A 295 -9.03 30.18 -4.84
N GLY A 296 -9.05 29.17 -5.70
CA GLY A 296 -10.18 28.26 -5.82
C GLY A 296 -10.37 27.45 -4.55
N LYS A 297 -11.63 27.24 -4.16
CA LYS A 297 -12.04 26.49 -2.97
C LYS A 297 -12.94 25.32 -3.33
N ALA A 298 -12.80 24.21 -2.61
CA ALA A 298 -13.71 23.08 -2.66
C ALA A 298 -13.91 22.54 -1.25
N SER A 299 -15.04 21.88 -1.00
CA SER A 299 -15.33 21.33 0.32
C SER A 299 -16.09 20.03 0.27
N TRP A 300 -15.95 19.24 1.33
CA TRP A 300 -16.71 18.03 1.58
C TRP A 300 -17.09 17.97 3.06
N SER A 301 -18.26 17.42 3.36
CA SER A 301 -18.69 17.16 4.74
C SER A 301 -18.66 15.67 5.00
N GLU A 302 -18.24 15.28 6.20
CA GLU A 302 -18.23 13.89 6.59
C GLU A 302 -19.65 13.26 6.57
N PRO A 303 -19.78 11.93 6.51
CA PRO A 303 -21.09 11.28 6.39
C PRO A 303 -22.11 11.67 7.47
N SER A 304 -21.65 12.05 8.66
CA SER A 304 -22.52 12.52 9.75
C SER A 304 -23.07 13.94 9.53
N GLY A 305 -22.45 14.71 8.63
CA GLY A 305 -22.72 16.13 8.38
C GLY A 305 -22.09 17.10 9.39
N LYS A 306 -21.49 16.61 10.49
CA LYS A 306 -21.05 17.45 11.63
C LYS A 306 -19.70 18.13 11.43
N VAL A 307 -18.90 17.70 10.46
CA VAL A 307 -17.59 18.29 10.16
C VAL A 307 -17.48 18.54 8.67
N ARG A 308 -17.08 19.77 8.33
CA ARG A 308 -16.79 20.19 6.96
C ARG A 308 -15.30 20.45 6.79
N PHE A 309 -14.74 19.88 5.73
CA PHE A 309 -13.38 20.08 5.28
C PHE A 309 -13.41 20.93 4.02
N GLU A 310 -12.65 22.01 3.99
CA GLU A 310 -12.44 22.87 2.83
C GLU A 310 -10.96 22.90 2.48
N VAL A 311 -10.67 22.85 1.17
CA VAL A 311 -9.33 23.04 0.62
C VAL A 311 -9.32 24.28 -0.25
N GLU A 312 -8.25 25.06 -0.15
CA GLU A 312 -7.95 26.20 -0.99
C GLU A 312 -6.59 25.97 -1.67
N LYS A 313 -6.55 26.09 -3.00
CA LYS A 313 -5.29 26.08 -3.74
C LYS A 313 -4.61 27.44 -3.55
N VAL A 314 -3.46 27.47 -2.88
CA VAL A 314 -2.77 28.72 -2.52
C VAL A 314 -1.54 29.01 -3.39
N ARG A 315 -1.12 28.07 -4.23
CA ARG A 315 0.08 28.19 -5.08
C ARG A 315 -0.14 27.54 -6.44
N THR A 316 0.59 27.99 -7.45
CA THR A 316 0.54 27.44 -8.82
C THR A 316 1.30 26.12 -8.96
N ASP A 317 2.27 25.84 -8.08
CA ASP A 317 3.11 24.63 -8.11
C ASP A 317 2.47 23.40 -7.46
N ASP A 318 1.26 23.55 -6.91
CA ASP A 318 0.50 22.53 -6.19
C ASP A 318 1.29 21.87 -5.04
N ARG A 319 2.32 22.53 -4.50
CA ARG A 319 3.13 21.92 -3.42
C ARG A 319 2.53 22.12 -2.03
N VAL A 320 1.63 23.09 -1.88
CA VAL A 320 0.95 23.41 -0.63
C VAL A 320 -0.50 23.73 -0.90
N ILE A 321 -1.39 23.19 -0.06
CA ILE A 321 -2.78 23.61 0.05
C ILE A 321 -3.02 24.26 1.40
N LYS A 322 -4.01 25.14 1.47
CA LYS A 322 -4.59 25.57 2.73
C LYS A 322 -5.82 24.71 3.01
N VAL A 323 -5.92 24.23 4.24
CA VAL A 323 -7.04 23.43 4.73
C VAL A 323 -7.78 24.26 5.77
N ALA A 324 -9.11 24.25 5.70
CA ALA A 324 -9.99 24.78 6.73
C ALA A 324 -10.94 23.67 7.20
N VAL A 325 -11.05 23.50 8.51
CA VAL A 325 -11.95 22.52 9.13
C VAL A 325 -12.90 23.24 10.06
N THR A 326 -14.18 22.93 9.93
CA THR A 326 -15.26 23.58 10.68
C THR A 326 -16.23 22.54 11.22
N LYS A 327 -16.57 22.63 12.51
CA LYS A 327 -17.71 21.92 13.07
C LYS A 327 -19.00 22.58 12.60
N VAL A 328 -19.87 21.79 11.98
CA VAL A 328 -21.20 22.20 11.54
C VAL A 328 -22.18 21.98 12.69
N PRO A 329 -23.11 22.94 12.94
CA PRO A 329 -24.14 22.82 13.99
C PRO A 329 -24.97 21.54 13.91
#